data_AF-A0A0B2ARL1-F1
#
_entry.id   AF-A0A0B2ARL1-F1
#
_cell.length_a   1.000
_cell.length_b   1.000
_cell.length_c   1.000
_cell.angle_alpha   90.00
_cell.angle_beta   90.00
_cell.angle_gamma   90.00
#
_symmetry.space_group_name_H-M   'P 1'
#
loop_
_entity.id
_entity.type
_entity.pdbx_description
1 polymer ?
#
loop_
_entity_poly.entity_id
_entity_poly.type
_entity_poly.pdbx_seq_one_letter_code
_entity_poly.pdbx_strand_id
1 'polypeptide(L)'
;MWDTEDVVHAWNRAGNPTPHHLLGLYAQALTTERPVGAYHTLREDQEDRAILALYRVDRPHATFADLYQAPPLALSSYHQLLHDLAREGLGPLESHSGPAVGGLR
;
A
#
# COMPACT_ATOMS: atom_id res chain seq x y z
N MET A 1 3.17 8.65 11.77
CA MET A 1 2.71 8.33 10.41
C MET A 1 3.95 8.41 9.56
N TRP A 2 4.23 7.36 8.80
CA TRP A 2 5.48 7.20 8.05
C TRP A 2 5.34 7.82 6.67
N ASP A 3 6.38 8.51 6.20
CA ASP A 3 6.37 9.15 4.89
C ASP A 3 6.93 8.22 3.80
N THR A 4 6.93 8.70 2.56
CA THR A 4 7.37 7.95 1.39
C THR A 4 8.82 7.47 1.53
N GLU A 5 9.72 8.29 2.09
CA GLU A 5 11.13 7.93 2.23
C GLU A 5 11.31 6.82 3.27
N ASP A 6 10.56 6.88 4.37
CA ASP A 6 10.62 5.84 5.39
C ASP A 6 10.15 4.47 4.86
N VAL A 7 9.08 4.46 4.04
CA VAL A 7 8.55 3.24 3.41
C VAL A 7 9.55 2.66 2.41
N VAL A 8 10.18 3.52 1.59
CA VAL A 8 11.26 3.10 0.69
C VAL A 8 12.44 2.52 1.48
N HIS A 9 12.82 3.15 2.59
CA HIS A 9 13.91 2.66 3.43
C HIS A 9 13.59 1.28 4.01
N ALA A 10 12.36 1.06 4.49
CA ALA A 10 11.90 -0.24 4.97
C ALA A 10 12.02 -1.33 3.88
N TRP A 11 11.53 -1.06 2.66
CA TRP A 11 11.66 -2.02 1.56
C TRP A 11 13.12 -2.33 1.19
N ASN A 12 14.01 -1.33 1.22
CA ASN A 12 15.44 -1.57 1.02
C ASN A 12 16.04 -2.45 2.13
N ARG A 13 15.68 -2.23 3.40
CA ARG A 13 16.14 -3.07 4.52
C ARG A 13 15.62 -4.50 4.45
N ALA A 14 14.40 -4.68 3.94
CA ALA A 14 13.83 -5.99 3.69
C ALA A 14 14.54 -6.76 2.56
N GLY A 15 15.41 -6.10 1.79
CA GLY A 15 16.14 -6.69 0.67
C GLY A 15 15.30 -6.79 -0.62
N ASN A 16 14.31 -5.91 -0.79
CA ASN A 16 13.44 -5.95 -1.95
C ASN A 16 14.24 -5.68 -3.25
N PRO A 17 14.13 -6.53 -4.28
CA PRO A 17 14.91 -6.39 -5.52
C PRO A 17 14.37 -5.33 -6.50
N THR A 18 13.21 -4.72 -6.19
CA THR A 18 12.59 -3.69 -7.03
C THR A 18 13.51 -2.47 -7.16
N PRO A 19 13.72 -1.93 -8.37
CA PRO A 19 14.49 -0.71 -8.57
C PRO A 19 14.03 0.46 -7.69
N HIS A 20 14.98 1.22 -7.16
CA HIS A 20 14.72 2.31 -6.19
C HIS A 20 13.71 3.36 -6.70
N HIS A 21 13.76 3.71 -7.99
CA HIS A 21 12.81 4.67 -8.57
C HIS A 21 11.37 4.14 -8.57
N LEU A 22 11.17 2.83 -8.78
CA LEU A 22 9.85 2.20 -8.70
C LEU A 22 9.37 2.12 -7.25
N LEU A 23 10.27 1.80 -6.30
CA LEU A 23 9.92 1.84 -4.87
C LEU A 23 9.40 3.22 -4.45
N GLY A 24 9.99 4.30 -4.95
CA GLY A 24 9.48 5.66 -4.69
C GLY A 24 8.04 5.86 -5.18
N LEU A 25 7.70 5.38 -6.37
CA LEU A 25 6.34 5.48 -6.93
C LEU A 25 5.33 4.63 -6.13
N TYR A 26 5.71 3.40 -5.78
CA TYR A 26 4.87 2.53 -4.95
C TYR A 26 4.66 3.09 -3.55
N ALA A 27 5.71 3.62 -2.92
CA ALA A 27 5.63 4.22 -1.60
C ALA A 27 4.73 5.45 -1.64
N GLN A 28 4.87 6.30 -2.65
CA GLN A 28 4.02 7.48 -2.84
C GLN A 28 2.55 7.09 -3.05
N ALA A 29 2.27 6.10 -3.90
CA ALA A 29 0.92 5.63 -4.14
C ALA A 29 0.29 5.07 -2.85
N LEU A 30 1.07 4.27 -2.11
CA LEU A 30 0.63 3.69 -0.85
C LEU A 30 0.35 4.78 0.18
N THR A 31 1.30 5.69 0.46
CA THR A 31 1.16 6.75 1.49
C THR A 31 0.09 7.78 1.16
N THR A 32 -0.16 8.05 -0.12
CA THR A 32 -1.19 9.01 -0.58
C THR A 32 -2.60 8.45 -0.40
N GLU A 33 -2.83 7.18 -0.76
CA GLU A 33 -4.15 6.56 -0.59
C GLU A 33 -4.36 6.04 0.85
N ARG A 34 -3.28 5.64 1.53
CA ARG A 34 -3.27 4.94 2.82
C ARG A 34 -2.11 5.44 3.70
N PRO A 35 -2.37 6.08 4.85
CA PRO A 35 -1.30 6.35 5.82
C PRO A 35 -0.55 5.07 6.20
N VAL A 36 0.78 5.09 6.27
CA VAL A 36 1.56 3.94 6.75
C VAL A 36 1.94 4.15 8.22
N GLY A 37 1.86 3.08 9.01
CA GLY A 37 2.11 3.09 10.45
C GLY A 37 2.68 1.79 10.97
N ALA A 38 2.62 1.61 12.29
CA ALA A 38 3.01 0.35 12.92
C ALA A 38 2.15 -0.80 12.37
N TYR A 39 2.79 -1.93 12.11
CA TYR A 39 2.11 -3.09 11.54
C TYR A 39 0.98 -3.58 12.44
N HIS A 40 -0.14 -3.89 11.80
CA HIS A 40 -1.26 -4.64 12.34
C HIS A 40 -1.73 -5.65 11.28
N THR A 41 -2.41 -6.71 11.72
CA THR A 41 -3.00 -7.67 10.78
C THR A 41 -4.04 -6.95 9.91
N LEU A 42 -3.79 -6.94 8.60
CA LEU A 42 -4.71 -6.38 7.63
C LEU A 42 -5.95 -7.28 7.50
N ARG A 43 -7.13 -6.66 7.43
CA ARG A 43 -8.32 -7.34 6.94
C ARG A 43 -8.25 -7.49 5.42
N GLU A 44 -9.00 -8.43 4.86
CA GLU A 44 -9.08 -8.67 3.41
C GLU A 44 -9.38 -7.38 2.62
N ASP A 45 -10.32 -6.55 3.10
CA ASP A 45 -10.66 -5.26 2.48
C ASP A 45 -9.52 -4.22 2.53
N GLN A 46 -8.66 -4.31 3.54
CA GLN A 46 -7.52 -3.41 3.71
C GLN A 46 -6.35 -3.84 2.83
N GLU A 47 -6.13 -5.15 2.71
CA GLU A 47 -5.12 -5.71 1.81
C GLU A 47 -5.47 -5.40 0.35
N ASP A 48 -6.71 -5.67 -0.07
CA ASP A 48 -7.16 -5.37 -1.44
C ASP A 48 -6.99 -3.89 -1.82
N ARG A 49 -7.29 -2.98 -0.88
CA ARG A 49 -7.07 -1.53 -1.09
C ARG A 49 -5.60 -1.18 -1.23
N ALA A 50 -4.74 -1.78 -0.41
CA ALA A 50 -3.30 -1.55 -0.47
C ALA A 50 -2.71 -2.09 -1.78
N ILE A 51 -3.12 -3.29 -2.19
CA ILE A 51 -2.74 -3.88 -3.47
C ILE A 51 -3.25 -3.02 -4.63
N LEU A 52 -4.49 -2.52 -4.58
CA LEU A 52 -5.04 -1.63 -5.61
C LEU A 52 -4.23 -0.34 -5.77
N ALA A 53 -3.82 0.29 -4.66
CA ALA A 53 -2.98 1.49 -4.70
C ALA A 53 -1.62 1.22 -5.37
N LEU A 54 -0.99 0.09 -5.05
CA LEU A 54 0.27 -0.32 -5.69
C LEU A 54 0.07 -0.63 -7.19
N TYR A 55 -0.96 -1.41 -7.51
CA TYR A 55 -1.28 -1.81 -8.87
C TYR A 55 -1.61 -0.63 -9.79
N ARG A 56 -2.14 0.47 -9.25
CA ARG A 56 -2.40 1.70 -10.00
C ARG A 56 -1.15 2.42 -10.47
N VAL A 57 0.02 2.16 -9.88
CA VAL A 57 1.30 2.68 -10.40
C VAL A 57 1.54 2.19 -11.82
N ASP A 58 1.26 0.90 -12.09
CA ASP A 58 1.40 0.31 -13.42
C ASP A 58 0.13 0.46 -14.27
N ARG A 59 -1.05 0.58 -13.63
CA ARG A 59 -2.35 0.72 -14.30
C ARG A 59 -3.18 1.87 -13.67
N PRO A 60 -2.94 3.14 -14.07
CA PRO A 60 -3.50 4.33 -13.41
C PRO A 60 -5.02 4.40 -13.25
N HIS A 61 -5.76 3.62 -14.04
CA HIS A 61 -7.23 3.58 -14.02
C HIS A 61 -7.81 2.25 -13.51
N ALA A 62 -6.98 1.39 -12.94
CA ALA A 62 -7.42 0.11 -12.41
C ALA A 62 -8.46 0.28 -11.30
N THR A 63 -9.48 -0.56 -11.37
CA THR A 63 -10.55 -0.71 -10.38
C THR A 63 -10.39 -2.02 -9.62
N PHE A 64 -11.19 -2.22 -8.57
CA PHE A 64 -11.26 -3.52 -7.89
C PHE A 64 -11.67 -4.66 -8.82
N ALA A 65 -12.52 -4.41 -9.82
CA ALA A 65 -12.89 -5.43 -10.79
C ALA A 65 -11.68 -5.87 -11.62
N ASP A 66 -10.85 -4.92 -12.06
CA ASP A 66 -9.60 -5.22 -12.78
C ASP A 66 -8.58 -5.93 -11.90
N LEU A 67 -8.59 -5.64 -10.59
CA LEU A 67 -7.74 -6.31 -9.61
C LEU A 67 -8.15 -7.78 -9.45
N TYR A 68 -9.44 -8.06 -9.24
CA TYR A 68 -9.94 -9.43 -9.08
C TYR A 68 -9.83 -10.27 -10.36
N GLN A 69 -9.78 -9.61 -11.53
CA GLN A 69 -9.53 -10.26 -12.81
C GLN A 69 -8.05 -10.42 -13.14
N ALA A 70 -7.15 -9.78 -12.39
CA ALA A 70 -5.72 -9.89 -12.63
C ALA A 70 -5.23 -11.31 -12.33
N PRO A 71 -4.31 -11.86 -13.15
CA PRO A 71 -3.73 -13.15 -12.86
C PRO A 71 -2.97 -13.10 -11.52
N PRO A 72 -3.06 -14.13 -10.65
CA PRO A 72 -2.40 -14.13 -9.34
C PRO A 72 -0.90 -13.82 -9.38
N LEU A 73 -0.23 -14.25 -10.46
CA LEU A 73 1.19 -13.98 -10.69
C LEU A 73 1.48 -12.48 -10.86
N ALA A 74 0.57 -11.71 -11.47
CA ALA A 74 0.73 -10.26 -11.61
C ALA A 74 0.57 -9.52 -10.28
N LEU A 75 -0.21 -10.09 -9.34
CA LEU A 75 -0.40 -9.50 -8.02
C LEU A 75 0.69 -9.89 -7.01
N SER A 76 1.39 -10.99 -7.27
CA SER A 76 2.38 -11.57 -6.34
C SER A 76 3.46 -10.57 -5.93
N SER A 77 3.94 -9.73 -6.86
CA SER A 77 4.94 -8.70 -6.55
C SER A 77 4.42 -7.63 -5.58
N TYR A 78 3.14 -7.24 -5.67
CA TYR A 78 2.54 -6.28 -4.75
C TYR A 78 2.30 -6.89 -3.37
N HIS A 79 1.87 -8.15 -3.29
CA HIS A 79 1.78 -8.87 -2.02
C HIS A 79 3.16 -9.01 -1.36
N GLN A 80 4.22 -9.26 -2.14
CA GLN A 80 5.58 -9.29 -1.61
C GLN A 80 6.01 -7.93 -1.03
N LEU A 81 5.67 -6.81 -1.69
CA LEU A 81 5.93 -5.47 -1.15
C LEU A 81 5.22 -5.24 0.19
N LEU A 82 3.97 -5.65 0.33
CA LEU A 82 3.25 -5.54 1.60
C LEU A 82 3.85 -6.45 2.68
N HIS A 83 4.25 -7.66 2.32
CA HIS A 83 4.90 -8.60 3.22
C HIS A 83 6.25 -8.07 3.70
N ASP A 84 7.07 -7.51 2.80
CA ASP A 84 8.36 -6.92 3.15
C ASP A 84 8.20 -5.73 4.10
N LEU A 85 7.14 -4.93 3.91
CA LEU A 85 6.79 -3.84 4.82
C LEU A 85 6.38 -4.37 6.21
N ALA A 86 5.54 -5.40 6.23
CA ALA A 86 5.10 -6.07 7.46
C ALA A 86 6.28 -6.68 8.23
N ARG A 87 7.26 -7.26 7.52
CA ARG A 87 8.48 -7.83 8.10
C ARG A 87 9.32 -6.78 8.83
N GLU A 88 9.29 -5.53 8.35
CA GLU A 88 9.94 -4.38 8.98
C GLU A 88 9.08 -3.72 10.08
N GLY A 89 7.93 -4.32 10.42
CA GLY A 89 7.03 -3.82 11.45
C GLY A 89 6.16 -2.66 11.00
N LEU A 90 6.00 -2.46 9.70
CA LEU A 90 5.19 -1.39 9.11
C LEU A 90 3.99 -1.95 8.35
N GLY A 91 2.90 -1.18 8.27
CA GLY A 91 1.72 -1.59 7.51
C GLY A 91 0.79 -0.42 7.13
N PRO A 92 -0.03 -0.60 6.08
CA PRO A 92 -1.02 0.39 5.69
C PRO A 92 -2.13 0.49 6.73
N LEU A 93 -2.31 1.69 7.28
CA LEU A 93 -3.38 2.01 8.22
C LEU A 93 -4.72 2.16 7.50
N GLU A 94 -5.81 2.07 8.27
CA GLU A 94 -7.09 2.54 7.77
C GLU A 94 -7.00 4.04 7.46
N SER A 95 -7.31 4.40 6.22
CA SER A 95 -7.62 5.79 5.88
C SER A 95 -8.78 6.20 6.79
N HIS A 96 -8.49 7.05 7.78
CA HIS A 96 -9.52 7.70 8.58
C HIS A 96 -10.17 8.80 7.73
N SER A 97 -10.76 8.42 6.59
CA SER A 97 -11.82 9.22 5.98
C SER A 97 -13.09 8.91 6.74
N GLY A 98 -13.12 9.26 8.03
CA GLY A 98 -14.38 9.53 8.68
C GLY A 98 -14.95 10.80 8.02
N PRO A 99 -16.25 10.88 7.72
CA PRO A 99 -16.82 12.19 7.46
C PRO A 99 -16.48 13.04 8.68
N ALA A 100 -15.89 14.22 8.46
CA ALA A 100 -16.08 15.32 9.38
C ALA A 100 -17.60 15.49 9.46
N VAL A 101 -18.23 14.85 10.45
CA VAL A 101 -19.60 15.15 10.83
C VAL A 101 -19.51 16.58 11.32
N GLY A 102 -19.78 17.49 10.39
CA GLY A 102 -20.02 18.89 10.64
C GLY A 102 -21.01 19.00 11.79
N GLY A 103 -20.75 19.99 12.64
CA GLY A 103 -21.52 20.21 13.84
C GLY A 103 -23.02 20.25 13.56
N LEU A 104 -23.77 19.72 14.51
CA LEU A 104 -25.12 20.14 14.85
C LEU A 104 -25.50 19.44 16.14
N ARG A 105 -25.16 20.06 17.27
CA ARG A 105 -26.08 20.40 18.37
C ARG A 105 -25.33 20.90 19.59
#